data_AF-A0A3M2SSD8-F1
#
_entry.id   AF-A0A3M2SSD8-F1
#
_cell.length_a   1.000
_cell.length_b   1.000
_cell.length_c   1.000
_cell.angle_alpha   90.00
_cell.angle_beta   90.00
_cell.angle_gamma   90.00
#
_symmetry.space_group_name_H-M   'P 1'
#
loop_
_entity.id
_entity.type
_entity.pdbx_description
1 polymer ?
#
loop_
_entity_poly.entity_id
_entity_poly.type
_entity_poly.pdbx_seq_one_letter_code
_entity_poly.pdbx_strand_id
1 'polypeptide(L)'
;MLDLTGDRPKVCDQVETGRLYLDGNLLIGAMAGVVRDRIRMALNGHAMVSVIVDEDDNVLPDAWVELMGLSERTRSGGELARQIEAELSEFLERADART
;
A
#
# COMPACT_ATOMS: atom_id res chain seq x y z
N MET A 1 -22.20 24.54 16.49
CA MET A 1 -22.21 25.84 17.20
C MET A 1 -23.41 25.90 18.13
N LEU A 2 -23.21 26.47 19.33
CA LEU A 2 -24.23 26.60 20.36
C LEU A 2 -24.50 28.09 20.59
N ASP A 3 -25.77 28.48 20.51
CA ASP A 3 -26.26 29.80 20.89
C ASP A 3 -26.64 29.80 22.37
N LEU A 4 -26.11 30.77 23.12
CA LEU A 4 -26.26 30.94 24.57
C LEU A 4 -26.99 32.24 24.94
N THR A 5 -27.52 32.99 23.97
CA THR A 5 -28.12 34.32 24.20
C THR A 5 -29.48 34.27 24.89
N GLY A 6 -30.18 33.13 24.88
CA GLY A 6 -31.46 32.93 25.58
C GLY A 6 -31.34 32.10 26.85
N ASP A 7 -32.47 31.88 27.53
CA ASP A 7 -32.53 31.17 28.83
C ASP A 7 -32.05 29.71 28.79
N ARG A 8 -31.91 29.12 27.60
CA ARG A 8 -31.42 27.75 27.40
C ARG A 8 -30.53 27.66 26.16
N PRO A 9 -29.41 26.92 26.23
CA PRO A 9 -28.55 26.69 25.07
C PRO A 9 -29.29 26.01 23.91
N LYS A 10 -29.03 26.45 22.67
CA LYS A 10 -29.59 25.84 21.45
C LYS A 10 -28.50 25.55 20.43
N VAL A 11 -28.57 24.39 19.78
CA VAL A 11 -27.70 24.07 18.62
C VAL A 11 -28.20 24.90 17.44
N CYS A 12 -27.35 25.80 16.94
CA CYS A 12 -27.71 26.72 15.85
C CYS A 12 -26.98 26.42 14.54
N ASP A 13 -25.88 25.67 14.58
CA ASP A 13 -25.13 25.32 13.38
C ASP A 13 -24.25 24.09 13.61
N GLN A 14 -23.70 23.53 12.53
CA GLN A 14 -22.63 22.53 12.55
C GLN A 14 -21.45 23.07 11.76
N VAL A 15 -20.26 23.04 12.37
CA VAL A 15 -19.02 23.42 11.68
C VAL A 15 -18.30 22.17 11.23
N GLU A 16 -17.55 22.27 10.14
CA GLU A 16 -16.71 21.17 9.70
C GLU A 16 -15.65 20.89 10.77
N THR A 17 -15.57 19.62 11.17
CA THR A 17 -14.61 19.15 12.17
C THR A 17 -13.94 17.90 11.65
N GLY A 18 -12.70 17.68 12.07
CA GLY A 18 -11.91 16.56 11.61
C GLY A 18 -10.75 16.25 12.54
N ARG A 19 -10.01 15.22 12.17
CA ARG A 19 -8.76 14.85 12.83
C ARG A 19 -7.61 15.06 11.86
N LEU A 20 -6.53 15.64 12.38
CA LEU A 20 -5.23 15.69 11.73
C LEU A 20 -4.27 14.86 12.56
N TYR A 21 -3.36 14.18 11.88
CA TYR A 21 -2.24 13.48 12.51
C TYR A 21 -0.95 14.25 12.19
N LEU A 22 0.00 14.20 13.12
CA LEU A 22 1.32 14.76 12.94
C LEU A 22 2.29 13.63 12.58
N ASP A 23 2.97 13.78 11.44
CA ASP A 23 4.00 12.87 10.94
C ASP A 23 5.30 13.66 10.74
N GLY A 24 6.17 13.62 11.75
CA GLY A 24 7.35 14.48 11.83
C GLY A 24 6.96 15.97 11.85
N ASN A 25 7.33 16.70 10.80
CA ASN A 25 7.02 18.13 10.63
C ASN A 25 5.81 18.37 9.71
N LEU A 26 5.10 17.32 9.30
CA LEU A 26 3.96 17.41 8.38
C LEU A 26 2.64 17.06 9.09
N LEU A 27 1.57 17.79 8.80
CA LEU A 27 0.21 17.43 9.19
C LEU A 27 -0.45 16.63 8.06
N ILE A 28 -1.00 15.47 8.38
CA ILE A 28 -1.74 14.60 7.45
C ILE A 28 -3.19 14.46 7.88
N GLY A 29 -4.10 14.38 6.90
CA GLY A 29 -5.52 14.17 7.17
C GLY A 29 -5.79 12.75 7.72
N ALA A 30 -6.71 12.62 8.68
CA ALA A 30 -7.01 11.29 9.25
C ALA A 30 -7.58 10.28 8.23
N MET A 31 -8.18 10.76 7.15
CA MET A 31 -8.72 9.93 6.06
C MET A 31 -7.79 9.84 4.84
N ALA A 32 -6.56 10.36 4.93
CA ALA A 32 -5.61 10.39 3.81
C ALA A 32 -5.00 9.02 3.46
N GLY A 33 -5.40 7.93 4.12
CA GLY A 33 -4.97 6.56 3.79
C GLY A 33 -3.60 6.16 4.35
N VAL A 34 -2.65 7.10 4.52
CA VAL A 34 -1.26 6.83 4.94
C VAL A 34 -1.15 5.89 6.15
N VAL A 35 -1.93 6.14 7.21
CA VAL A 35 -1.92 5.30 8.42
C VAL A 35 -2.43 3.89 8.12
N ARG A 36 -3.47 3.77 7.29
CA ARG A 36 -4.03 2.48 6.88
C ARG A 36 -3.04 1.68 6.04
N ASP A 37 -2.31 2.34 5.13
CA ASP A 37 -1.30 1.71 4.31
C ASP A 37 -0.15 1.17 5.17
N ARG A 38 0.32 1.97 6.16
CA ARG A 38 1.32 1.51 7.15
C ARG A 38 0.83 0.31 7.96
N ILE A 39 -0.42 0.32 8.42
CA ILE A 39 -1.02 -0.82 9.14
C ILE A 39 -1.04 -2.06 8.24
N ARG A 40 -1.43 -1.93 6.97
CA ARG A 40 -1.43 -3.06 6.03
C ARG A 40 -0.03 -3.64 5.86
N MET A 41 0.97 -2.80 5.63
CA MET A 41 2.37 -3.23 5.49
C MET A 41 2.88 -3.90 6.77
N ALA A 42 2.55 -3.36 7.95
CA ALA A 42 2.99 -3.92 9.23
C ALA A 42 2.34 -5.27 9.54
N LEU A 43 1.08 -5.47 9.15
CA LEU A 43 0.35 -6.72 9.44
C LEU A 43 0.61 -7.83 8.41
N ASN A 44 0.74 -7.46 7.13
CA ASN A 44 0.81 -8.43 6.05
C ASN A 44 2.22 -8.61 5.48
N GLY A 45 3.15 -7.69 5.76
CA GLY A 45 4.38 -7.56 4.99
C GLY A 45 4.10 -7.09 3.56
N HIS A 46 5.14 -7.08 2.73
CA HIS A 46 5.06 -6.81 1.30
C HIS A 46 6.22 -7.45 0.55
N ALA A 47 6.01 -7.65 -0.76
CA ALA A 47 7.03 -8.04 -1.71
C ALA A 47 7.17 -6.91 -2.74
N MET A 48 8.38 -6.41 -2.92
CA MET A 48 8.71 -5.48 -4.00
C MET A 48 9.20 -6.29 -5.20
N VAL A 49 8.61 -6.04 -6.36
CA VAL A 49 8.90 -6.77 -7.59
C VAL A 49 9.43 -5.79 -8.63
N SER A 50 10.62 -6.05 -9.13
CA SER A 50 11.27 -5.24 -10.15
C SER A 50 11.33 -6.02 -11.46
N VAL A 51 10.83 -5.40 -12.52
CA VAL A 51 10.79 -5.96 -13.89
C VAL A 51 11.33 -4.89 -14.82
N ILE A 52 12.10 -5.31 -15.83
CA ILE A 52 12.62 -4.42 -16.86
C ILE A 52 11.95 -4.78 -18.19
N VAL A 53 11.41 -3.78 -18.86
CA VAL A 53 10.81 -3.89 -20.18
C VAL A 53 11.59 -2.99 -21.13
N ASP A 54 11.96 -3.52 -22.29
CA ASP A 54 12.66 -2.76 -23.31
C ASP A 54 11.71 -1.94 -24.20
N GLU A 55 12.28 -1.26 -25.20
CA GLU A 55 11.54 -0.40 -26.13
C GLU A 55 10.67 -1.16 -27.15
N ASP A 56 10.89 -2.47 -27.28
CA ASP A 56 10.16 -3.36 -28.18
C ASP A 56 9.07 -4.15 -27.42
N ASP A 57 8.69 -3.69 -26.22
CA ASP A 57 7.76 -4.34 -25.28
C ASP A 57 8.22 -5.75 -24.83
N ASN A 58 9.51 -6.08 -24.97
CA ASN A 58 10.02 -7.34 -24.45
C ASN A 58 10.40 -7.18 -22.99
N VAL A 59 9.88 -8.11 -22.18
CA VAL A 59 10.28 -8.22 -20.79
C VAL A 59 11.63 -8.93 -20.73
N LEU A 60 12.62 -8.30 -20.11
CA LEU A 60 13.91 -8.95 -19.85
C LEU A 60 13.71 -10.14 -18.90
N PRO A 61 14.46 -11.24 -19.09
CA PRO A 61 14.42 -12.36 -18.17
C PRO A 61 14.80 -11.93 -16.74
N ASP A 62 14.32 -12.68 -15.76
CA ASP A 62 14.67 -12.58 -14.34
C ASP A 62 14.03 -11.39 -13.60
N ALA A 63 12.73 -11.50 -13.31
CA ALA A 63 12.11 -10.64 -12.31
C ALA A 63 12.84 -10.75 -10.96
N TRP A 64 13.00 -9.63 -10.27
CA TRP A 64 13.69 -9.57 -8.97
C TRP A 64 12.69 -9.29 -7.85
N VAL A 65 12.71 -10.09 -6.78
CA VAL A 65 11.75 -9.98 -5.68
C VAL A 65 12.45 -9.75 -4.33
N GLU A 66 12.07 -8.66 -3.67
CA GLU A 66 12.53 -8.34 -2.32
C GLU A 66 11.38 -8.43 -1.32
N LEU A 67 11.57 -9.22 -0.26
CA LEU A 67 10.57 -9.45 0.76
C LEU A 67 10.84 -8.59 2.00
N MET A 68 9.79 -7.97 2.54
CA MET A 68 9.86 -7.27 3.82
C MET A 68 8.65 -7.59 4.68
N GLY A 69 8.90 -8.14 5.87
CA GLY A 69 7.84 -8.56 6.80
C GLY A 69 7.10 -9.84 6.38
N LEU A 70 7.60 -10.57 5.37
CA LEU A 70 7.11 -11.87 4.95
C LEU A 70 8.06 -12.99 5.40
N SER A 71 7.57 -14.23 5.42
CA SER A 71 8.42 -15.40 5.68
C SER A 71 9.39 -15.64 4.53
N GLU A 72 10.68 -15.84 4.84
CA GLU A 72 11.70 -16.16 3.83
C GLU A 72 11.46 -17.51 3.14
N ARG A 73 10.78 -18.44 3.83
CA ARG A 73 10.55 -19.80 3.36
C ARG A 73 9.08 -20.10 3.09
N THR A 74 8.85 -20.93 2.09
CA THR A 74 7.54 -21.49 1.78
C THR A 74 7.23 -22.69 2.68
N ARG A 75 5.99 -23.19 2.62
CA ARG A 75 5.58 -24.38 3.38
C ARG A 75 6.37 -25.64 3.03
N SER A 76 6.90 -25.73 1.80
CA SER A 76 7.75 -26.83 1.35
C SER A 76 9.24 -26.63 1.71
N GLY A 77 9.59 -25.50 2.34
CA GLY A 77 10.96 -25.20 2.79
C GLY A 77 11.84 -24.48 1.77
N GLY A 78 11.34 -24.24 0.55
CA GLY A 78 12.02 -23.44 -0.48
C GLY A 78 12.02 -21.94 -0.16
N GLU A 79 12.84 -21.17 -0.88
CA GLU A 79 12.89 -19.71 -0.74
C GLU A 79 11.68 -19.06 -1.41
N LEU A 80 10.92 -18.26 -0.64
CA LEU A 80 9.70 -17.64 -1.12
C LEU A 80 9.97 -16.64 -2.25
N ALA A 81 11.01 -15.80 -2.11
CA ALA A 81 11.40 -14.83 -3.13
C ALA A 81 11.65 -15.52 -4.47
N ARG A 82 12.53 -16.53 -4.46
CA ARG A 82 12.88 -17.32 -5.66
C ARG A 82 11.69 -18.00 -6.31
N GLN A 83 10.73 -18.49 -5.51
CA GLN A 83 9.52 -19.07 -6.07
C GLN A 83 8.66 -18.03 -6.78
N ILE A 84 8.49 -16.84 -6.18
CA ILE A 84 7.76 -15.72 -6.80
C ILE A 84 8.47 -15.28 -8.08
N GLU A 85 9.80 -15.12 -8.06
CA GLU A 85 10.60 -14.75 -9.23
C GLU A 85 10.38 -15.72 -10.40
N ALA A 86 10.41 -17.03 -10.12
CA ALA A 86 10.22 -18.06 -11.14
C ALA A 86 8.79 -18.02 -11.73
N GLU A 87 7.76 -17.96 -10.89
CA GLU A 87 6.37 -17.87 -11.34
C GLU A 87 6.10 -16.58 -12.12
N LEU A 88 6.68 -15.45 -11.68
CA LEU A 88 6.50 -14.17 -12.34
C LEU A 88 7.23 -14.12 -13.69
N SER A 89 8.43 -14.69 -13.78
CA SER A 89 9.19 -14.76 -15.04
C SER A 89 8.43 -15.62 -16.07
N GLU A 90 7.92 -16.78 -15.66
CA GLU A 90 7.08 -17.64 -16.51
C GLU A 90 5.78 -16.94 -16.94
N PHE A 91 5.17 -16.15 -16.04
CA PHE A 91 3.98 -15.36 -16.37
C PHE A 91 4.29 -14.27 -17.40
N LEU A 92 5.38 -13.52 -17.20
CA LEU A 92 5.79 -12.41 -18.07
C LEU A 92 6.17 -12.88 -19.48
N GLU A 93 6.79 -14.05 -19.62
CA GLU A 93 7.05 -14.67 -20.93
C GLU A 93 5.77 -15.01 -21.71
N ARG A 94 4.67 -15.25 -21.01
CA ARG A 94 3.37 -15.63 -21.60
C ARG A 94 2.39 -14.47 -21.74
N ALA A 95 2.67 -13.34 -21.09
CA ALA A 95 1.80 -12.19 -21.13
C ALA A 95 1.83 -11.56 -22.54
N ASP A 96 0.84 -11.91 -23.37
CA ASP A 96 0.69 -11.39 -24.73
C ASP A 96 0.43 -9.87 -24.71
N ALA A 97 0.96 -9.12 -25.68
CA ALA A 97 0.85 -7.66 -25.81
C ALA A 97 -0.58 -7.13 -26.08
N ARG A 98 -1.61 -7.97 -25.86
CA ARG A 98 -3.01 -7.75 -26.25
C ARG A 98 -4.02 -7.77 -25.10
N THR A 99 -3.58 -7.46 -23.88
CA THR A 99 -4.50 -7.07 -22.79
C THR A 99 -4.42 -5.58 -22.57
#